data_AF-A1CSJ3-F1
#
_entry.id   AF-A1CSJ3-F1
#
_cell.length_a   1.000
_cell.length_b   1.000
_cell.length_c   1.000
_cell.angle_alpha   90.00
_cell.angle_beta   90.00
_cell.angle_gamma   90.00
#
_symmetry.space_group_name_H-M   'P 1'
#
loop_
_entity.id
_entity.type
_entity.pdbx_description
1 polymer ?
#
loop_
_entity_poly.entity_id
_entity_poly.type
_entity_poly.pdbx_seq_one_letter_code
_entity_poly.pdbx_strand_id
1 'polypeptide(L)'
;MKTTVNPVDTVTSALKDRKLPFKSEEIESAFIEDSNKDENIQWVEEHLSYDTLLSQEELTLFTTLESSGALRNVLPGPNLGATRPLLDDDLRAAIESLNSSTSTTQEQTRLLNLQNEVLIKQLRLRDDREARQQRDIQRLRQKHDSGRQHIAAASSDLAHDLEVTLKNELEKTATEGKKILSTLTGRLKDDDKLLADLEQTASSVQSTTDDASIVRRATELGSMLAELVAEEIQCRLDRLYMESLKAGLKDMANLSANPNEDEDALITLGNELESLYPEIDVLAEMSTKQLFYEPIVRELQTLHGQLRIASYRKLEHVVEQVSDTILEMTSSTERSIKLLQDRESHCATLEALATSYRAEIGDQFSEKPSSRRDTLSLKRRSTLHTPVFTAPGKRIDPAEMQALGSFLRRIGLSVESVFKPEDGEGDRGSEALFEKRQHLVECLHNMGVGAQFPLVAELTPSDRASLLLTSSLLAHSQFKNSLSAVGQDKELTELESRLGQIQKGIERLNLDVLYQRDRNQEKFMERWR
;
A
#
# COMPACT_ATOMS: atom_id res chain seq x y z
N MET A 1 7.40 11.29 99.87
CA MET A 1 8.44 11.11 100.90
C MET A 1 8.07 9.89 101.71
N LYS A 2 8.67 8.73 101.40
CA LYS A 2 8.49 7.50 102.19
C LYS A 2 9.49 7.56 103.33
N THR A 3 9.03 7.91 104.53
CA THR A 3 9.81 7.72 105.75
C THR A 3 10.00 6.22 105.94
N THR A 4 11.23 5.75 105.78
CA THR A 4 11.67 4.41 106.16
C THR A 4 11.56 4.29 107.68
N VAL A 5 10.38 3.90 108.16
CA VAL A 5 10.15 3.60 109.57
C VAL A 5 10.80 2.24 109.84
N ASN A 6 11.68 2.19 110.83
CA ASN A 6 12.35 0.95 111.21
C ASN A 6 11.29 -0.09 111.64
N PRO A 7 11.29 -1.32 111.08
CA PRO A 7 10.24 -2.32 111.35
C PRO A 7 10.18 -2.72 112.83
N VAL A 8 11.31 -2.69 113.54
CA VAL A 8 11.40 -2.91 114.99
C VAL A 8 10.67 -1.82 115.77
N ASP A 9 10.76 -0.56 115.33
CA ASP A 9 10.08 0.56 115.99
C ASP A 9 8.56 0.49 115.76
N THR A 10 8.12 0.05 114.58
CA THR A 10 6.69 -0.17 114.26
C THR A 10 6.08 -1.30 115.09
N VAL A 11 6.81 -2.40 115.28
CA VAL A 11 6.36 -3.52 116.13
C VAL A 11 6.28 -3.09 117.59
N THR A 12 7.29 -2.39 118.09
CA THR A 12 7.34 -1.98 119.50
C THR A 12 6.34 -0.85 119.82
N SER A 13 6.04 0.05 118.87
CA SER A 13 4.96 1.04 119.04
C SER A 13 3.59 0.37 119.06
N ALA A 14 3.32 -0.55 118.13
CA ALA A 14 2.04 -1.27 118.08
C ALA A 14 1.78 -2.12 119.35
N LEU A 15 2.83 -2.71 119.93
CA LEU A 15 2.74 -3.48 121.18
C LEU A 15 2.55 -2.58 122.41
N LYS A 16 3.21 -1.42 122.45
CA LYS A 16 3.04 -0.41 123.53
C LYS A 16 1.62 0.17 123.54
N ASP A 17 1.09 0.54 122.37
CA ASP A 17 -0.24 1.14 122.25
C ASP A 17 -1.36 0.20 122.72
N ARG A 18 -1.11 -1.12 122.66
CA ARG A 18 -2.05 -2.18 123.06
C ARG A 18 -1.83 -2.73 124.46
N LYS A 19 -0.89 -2.16 125.23
CA LYS A 19 -0.53 -2.56 126.61
C LYS A 19 -0.18 -4.04 126.75
N LEU A 20 0.47 -4.63 125.76
CA LEU A 20 0.95 -6.02 125.83
C LEU A 20 2.35 -6.05 126.47
N PRO A 21 2.65 -6.97 127.41
CA PRO A 21 3.99 -7.10 127.97
C PRO A 21 4.92 -7.72 126.93
N PHE A 22 6.04 -7.07 126.63
CA PHE A 22 7.04 -7.59 125.69
C PHE A 22 8.46 -7.37 126.20
N LYS A 23 9.38 -8.24 125.77
CA LYS A 23 10.82 -8.11 125.99
C LYS A 23 11.46 -7.57 124.72
N SER A 24 11.97 -6.33 124.76
CA SER A 24 12.55 -5.67 123.59
C SER A 24 13.74 -6.42 123.00
N GLU A 25 14.52 -7.11 123.84
CA GLU A 25 15.70 -7.89 123.44
C GLU A 25 15.36 -9.08 122.51
N GLU A 26 14.21 -9.75 122.73
CA GLU A 26 13.77 -10.88 121.91
C GLU A 26 13.31 -10.41 120.52
N ILE A 27 12.65 -9.25 120.45
CA ILE A 27 12.19 -8.65 119.18
C ILE A 27 13.39 -8.18 118.36
N GLU A 28 14.34 -7.47 118.98
CA GLU A 28 15.57 -7.06 118.30
C GLU A 28 16.37 -8.27 117.79
N SER A 29 16.46 -9.36 118.56
CA SER A 29 17.15 -10.58 118.12
C SER A 29 16.50 -11.24 116.89
N ALA A 30 15.17 -11.21 116.78
CA ALA A 30 14.44 -11.79 115.64
C ALA A 30 14.62 -11.02 114.32
N PHE A 31 15.04 -9.75 114.38
CA PHE A 31 15.39 -8.94 113.20
C PHE A 31 16.90 -8.87 112.93
N ILE A 32 17.73 -9.40 113.84
CA ILE A 32 19.19 -9.55 113.67
C ILE A 32 19.54 -10.93 113.06
N GLU A 33 18.72 -11.96 113.29
CA GLU A 33 18.91 -13.28 112.69
C GLU A 33 18.61 -13.26 111.17
N ASP A 34 19.66 -13.25 110.35
CA ASP A 34 19.62 -12.97 108.90
C ASP A 34 18.75 -13.95 108.07
N SER A 35 18.39 -15.14 108.58
CA SER A 35 17.63 -16.12 107.81
C SER A 35 16.15 -15.76 107.64
N ASN A 36 15.57 -15.03 108.60
CA ASN A 36 14.12 -14.75 108.64
C ASN A 36 13.82 -13.25 108.52
N LYS A 37 14.83 -12.43 108.23
CA LYS A 37 14.70 -10.97 108.27
C LYS A 37 13.72 -10.43 107.23
N ASP A 38 13.80 -10.89 105.99
CA ASP A 38 12.91 -10.42 104.92
C ASP A 38 11.47 -10.93 105.10
N GLU A 39 11.30 -12.17 105.56
CA GLU A 39 9.98 -12.73 105.91
C GLU A 39 9.37 -12.00 107.12
N ASN A 40 10.18 -11.67 108.13
CA ASN A 40 9.73 -10.91 109.31
C ASN A 40 9.37 -9.47 108.94
N ILE A 41 10.11 -8.81 108.03
CA ILE A 41 9.77 -7.47 107.54
C ILE A 41 8.48 -7.51 106.72
N GLN A 42 8.33 -8.48 105.80
CA GLN A 42 7.11 -8.65 105.02
C GLN A 42 5.91 -8.97 105.92
N TRP A 43 6.09 -9.80 106.94
CA TRP A 43 5.06 -10.10 107.93
C TRP A 43 4.63 -8.85 108.70
N VAL A 44 5.58 -8.01 109.10
CA VAL A 44 5.30 -6.72 109.77
C VAL A 44 4.54 -5.78 108.83
N GLU A 45 4.93 -5.65 107.57
CA GLU A 45 4.21 -4.80 106.63
C GLU A 45 2.79 -5.31 106.33
N GLU A 46 2.59 -6.63 106.19
CA GLU A 46 1.27 -7.22 105.92
C GLU A 46 0.34 -7.18 107.13
N HIS A 47 0.84 -7.47 108.34
CA HIS A 47 0.01 -7.69 109.54
C HIS A 47 0.00 -6.52 110.54
N LEU A 48 0.96 -5.60 110.46
CA LEU A 48 1.04 -4.39 111.29
C LEU A 48 0.80 -3.11 110.48
N SER A 49 -0.07 -3.20 109.47
CA SER A 49 -0.55 -2.06 108.68
C SER A 49 -1.80 -1.42 109.29
N TYR A 50 -2.07 -0.15 108.96
CA TYR A 50 -3.25 0.58 109.45
C TYR A 50 -4.59 -0.13 109.14
N ASP A 51 -4.64 -0.89 108.03
CA ASP A 51 -5.85 -1.62 107.62
C ASP A 51 -6.08 -2.93 108.40
N THR A 52 -5.03 -3.51 108.99
CA THR A 52 -5.09 -4.78 109.73
C THR A 52 -5.06 -4.59 111.25
N LEU A 53 -4.66 -3.42 111.72
CA LEU A 53 -4.63 -3.05 113.13
C LEU A 53 -5.81 -2.15 113.50
N LEU A 54 -6.68 -2.62 114.40
CA LEU A 54 -7.66 -1.73 115.03
C LEU A 54 -6.95 -0.56 115.72
N SER A 55 -7.39 0.66 115.40
CA SER A 55 -7.00 1.89 116.06
C SER A 55 -7.42 1.86 117.54
N GLN A 56 -6.77 2.67 118.39
CA GLN A 56 -7.09 2.70 119.82
C GLN A 56 -8.55 3.11 120.10
N GLU A 57 -9.10 4.01 119.29
CA GLU A 57 -10.51 4.37 119.35
C GLU A 57 -11.40 3.18 118.95
N GLU A 58 -11.05 2.46 117.89
CA GLU A 58 -11.78 1.28 117.40
C GLU A 58 -11.69 0.10 118.37
N LEU A 59 -10.57 -0.07 119.08
CA LEU A 59 -10.39 -1.10 120.09
C LEU A 59 -11.20 -0.78 121.36
N THR A 60 -11.29 0.50 121.74
CA THR A 60 -12.21 0.93 122.81
C THR A 60 -13.67 0.77 122.39
N LEU A 61 -14.01 1.06 121.13
CA LEU A 61 -15.34 0.80 120.59
C LEU A 61 -15.63 -0.70 120.56
N PHE A 62 -14.71 -1.53 120.10
CA PHE A 62 -14.88 -2.99 120.06
C PHE A 62 -15.08 -3.57 121.46
N THR A 63 -14.24 -3.20 122.43
CA THR A 63 -14.38 -3.66 123.82
C THR A 63 -15.64 -3.13 124.51
N THR A 64 -16.07 -1.89 124.21
CA THR A 64 -17.35 -1.36 124.71
C THR A 64 -18.55 -2.06 124.06
N LEU A 65 -18.49 -2.37 122.75
CA LEU A 65 -19.48 -3.17 122.02
C LEU A 65 -19.52 -4.64 122.47
N GLU A 66 -18.40 -5.18 122.92
CA GLU A 66 -18.28 -6.56 123.45
C GLU A 66 -18.85 -6.62 124.86
N SER A 67 -18.48 -5.67 125.72
CA SER A 67 -19.02 -5.53 127.08
C SER A 67 -20.52 -5.17 127.12
N SER A 68 -21.03 -4.49 126.08
CA SER A 68 -22.46 -4.18 125.93
C SER A 68 -23.26 -5.31 125.27
N GLY A 69 -22.60 -6.37 124.79
CA GLY A 69 -23.23 -7.53 124.13
C GLY A 69 -23.81 -7.25 122.75
N ALA A 70 -23.67 -6.03 122.22
CA ALA A 70 -24.23 -5.62 120.93
C ALA A 70 -23.52 -6.29 119.72
N LEU A 71 -22.27 -6.74 119.88
CA LEU A 71 -21.54 -7.51 118.86
C LEU A 71 -22.21 -8.85 118.51
N ARG A 72 -22.89 -9.48 119.47
CA ARG A 72 -23.62 -10.75 119.24
C ARG A 72 -24.82 -10.60 118.30
N ASN A 73 -25.30 -9.38 118.09
CA ASN A 73 -26.41 -9.06 117.20
C ASN A 73 -25.97 -8.63 115.79
N VAL A 74 -24.68 -8.30 115.59
CA VAL A 74 -24.12 -7.90 114.28
C VAL A 74 -23.45 -9.08 113.56
N LEU A 75 -22.93 -10.06 114.30
CA LEU A 75 -22.38 -11.29 113.73
C LEU A 75 -23.37 -12.31 113.11
N PRO A 76 -24.71 -12.30 113.34
CA PRO A 76 -25.62 -13.16 112.60
C PRO A 76 -26.14 -12.42 111.35
N GLY A 77 -25.25 -12.20 110.38
CA GLY A 77 -25.69 -11.95 109.00
C GLY A 77 -26.41 -13.21 108.49
N PRO A 78 -27.67 -13.16 108.03
CA PRO A 78 -28.47 -14.35 107.68
C PRO A 78 -27.95 -15.18 106.50
N ASN A 79 -26.85 -14.75 105.86
CA ASN A 79 -26.38 -15.31 104.60
C ASN A 79 -25.11 -16.17 104.73
N LEU A 80 -24.56 -16.35 105.93
CA LEU A 80 -23.47 -17.31 106.18
C LEU A 80 -23.98 -18.74 106.44
N GLY A 81 -25.26 -18.91 106.78
CA GLY A 81 -25.92 -20.22 106.88
C GLY A 81 -26.56 -20.70 105.58
N ALA A 82 -26.63 -19.84 104.55
CA ALA A 82 -27.17 -20.14 103.23
C ALA A 82 -26.08 -20.54 102.22
N THR A 83 -24.82 -20.66 102.65
CA THR A 83 -23.84 -21.46 101.92
C THR A 83 -24.04 -22.89 102.38
N ARG A 84 -24.73 -23.69 101.55
CA ARG A 84 -24.70 -25.16 101.64
C ARG A 84 -23.24 -25.56 101.92
N PRO A 85 -22.93 -26.41 102.91
CA PRO A 85 -21.57 -26.89 103.09
C PRO A 85 -21.13 -27.47 101.75
N LEU A 86 -20.05 -26.90 101.20
CA LEU A 86 -19.53 -27.21 99.88
C LEU A 86 -19.38 -28.73 99.78
N LEU A 87 -20.30 -29.38 99.07
CA LEU A 87 -20.35 -30.83 99.05
C LEU A 87 -19.23 -31.31 98.13
N ASP A 88 -18.47 -32.30 98.59
CA ASP A 88 -17.36 -32.85 97.83
C ASP A 88 -17.81 -33.37 96.45
N ASP A 89 -19.09 -33.78 96.34
CA ASP A 89 -19.74 -34.18 95.09
C ASP A 89 -20.04 -33.00 94.15
N ASP A 90 -20.41 -31.83 94.68
CA ASP A 90 -20.63 -30.61 93.86
C ASP A 90 -19.29 -30.10 93.31
N LEU A 91 -18.23 -30.16 94.12
CA LEU A 91 -16.86 -29.87 93.67
C LEU A 91 -16.41 -30.85 92.60
N ARG A 92 -16.65 -32.14 92.78
CA ARG A 92 -16.31 -33.18 91.79
C ARG A 92 -17.07 -32.96 90.49
N ALA A 93 -18.37 -32.67 90.55
CA ALA A 93 -19.18 -32.35 89.37
C ALA A 93 -18.71 -31.06 88.66
N ALA A 94 -18.32 -30.02 89.41
CA ALA A 94 -17.78 -28.79 88.84
C ALA A 94 -16.41 -29.03 88.17
N ILE A 95 -15.54 -29.85 88.77
CA ILE A 95 -14.24 -30.25 88.19
C ILE A 95 -14.46 -31.08 86.92
N GLU A 96 -15.38 -32.04 86.93
CA GLU A 96 -15.72 -32.86 85.75
C GLU A 96 -16.32 -32.00 84.63
N SER A 97 -17.22 -31.06 84.96
CA SER A 97 -17.77 -30.10 84.00
C SER A 97 -16.68 -29.20 83.40
N LEU A 98 -15.79 -28.67 84.24
CA LEU A 98 -14.66 -27.85 83.81
C LEU A 98 -13.69 -28.64 82.93
N ASN A 99 -13.37 -29.89 83.29
CA ASN A 99 -12.50 -30.76 82.50
C ASN A 99 -13.14 -31.12 81.16
N SER A 100 -14.45 -31.39 81.14
CA SER A 100 -15.22 -31.62 79.91
C SER A 100 -15.21 -30.37 79.00
N SER A 101 -15.42 -29.18 79.59
CA SER A 101 -15.34 -27.91 78.85
C SER A 101 -13.92 -27.60 78.36
N THR A 102 -12.90 -27.90 79.16
CA THR A 102 -11.49 -27.71 78.78
C THR A 102 -11.11 -28.67 77.65
N SER A 103 -11.55 -29.92 77.71
CA SER A 103 -11.33 -30.92 76.66
C SER A 103 -12.00 -30.52 75.34
N THR A 104 -13.25 -30.06 75.38
CA THR A 104 -13.97 -29.58 74.18
C THR A 104 -13.32 -28.31 73.59
N THR A 105 -12.89 -27.37 74.44
CA THR A 105 -12.17 -26.17 74.01
C THR A 105 -10.80 -26.51 73.40
N GLN A 106 -10.09 -27.47 73.97
CA GLN A 106 -8.80 -27.93 73.44
C GLN A 106 -8.98 -28.60 72.08
N GLU A 107 -10.03 -29.40 71.90
CA GLU A 107 -10.35 -30.03 70.62
C GLU A 107 -10.75 -28.99 69.56
N GLN A 108 -11.56 -28.00 69.92
CA GLN A 108 -11.89 -26.87 69.05
C GLN A 108 -10.64 -26.07 68.65
N THR A 109 -9.71 -25.85 69.59
CA THR A 109 -8.44 -25.15 69.32
C THR A 109 -7.56 -25.95 68.36
N ARG A 110 -7.49 -27.27 68.54
CA ARG A 110 -6.78 -28.17 67.60
C ARG A 110 -7.39 -28.11 66.20
N LEU A 111 -8.71 -28.15 66.10
CA LEU A 111 -9.41 -28.06 64.82
C LEU A 111 -9.17 -26.72 64.13
N LEU A 112 -9.25 -25.60 64.87
CA LEU A 112 -8.97 -24.27 64.35
C LEU A 112 -7.51 -24.13 63.88
N ASN A 113 -6.55 -24.69 64.62
CA ASN A 113 -5.14 -24.69 64.21
C ASN A 113 -4.95 -25.47 62.91
N LEU A 114 -5.59 -26.64 62.78
CA LEU A 114 -5.55 -27.42 61.53
C LEU A 114 -6.17 -26.65 60.36
N GLN A 115 -7.32 -26.00 60.57
CA GLN A 115 -7.96 -25.16 59.56
C GLN A 115 -7.08 -23.98 59.16
N ASN A 116 -6.42 -23.33 60.12
CA ASN A 116 -5.52 -22.21 59.87
C ASN A 116 -4.30 -22.65 59.06
N GLU A 117 -3.69 -23.80 59.38
CA GLU A 117 -2.59 -24.36 58.58
C GLU A 117 -3.00 -24.65 57.13
N VAL A 118 -4.22 -25.18 56.92
CA VAL A 118 -4.76 -25.43 55.57
C VAL A 118 -4.96 -24.11 54.83
N LEU A 119 -5.52 -23.09 55.48
CA LEU A 119 -5.70 -21.76 54.88
C LEU A 119 -4.36 -21.11 54.51
N ILE A 120 -3.35 -21.18 55.38
CA ILE A 120 -2.00 -20.67 55.10
C ILE A 120 -1.39 -21.39 53.88
N LYS A 121 -1.54 -22.72 53.80
CA LYS A 121 -1.07 -23.50 52.64
C LYS A 121 -1.80 -23.10 51.36
N GLN A 122 -3.11 -22.90 51.41
CA GLN A 122 -3.90 -22.45 50.26
C GLN A 122 -3.50 -21.03 49.81
N LEU A 123 -3.24 -20.13 50.75
CA LEU A 123 -2.84 -18.76 50.45
C LEU A 123 -1.46 -18.73 49.77
N ARG A 124 -0.49 -19.51 50.26
CA ARG A 124 0.82 -19.68 49.60
C ARG A 124 0.68 -20.25 48.19
N LEU A 125 -0.15 -21.28 48.00
CA LEU A 125 -0.39 -21.86 46.68
C LEU A 125 -1.06 -20.85 45.73
N ARG A 126 -1.92 -19.97 46.25
CA ARG A 126 -2.53 -18.87 45.49
C ARG A 126 -1.48 -17.85 45.08
N ASP A 127 -0.64 -17.39 46.01
CA ASP A 127 0.44 -16.43 45.73
C ASP A 127 1.42 -16.99 44.68
N ASP A 128 1.78 -18.26 44.79
CA ASP A 128 2.62 -18.95 43.80
C ASP A 128 1.96 -19.02 42.41
N ARG A 129 0.64 -19.23 42.35
CA ARG A 129 -0.12 -19.23 41.10
C ARG A 129 -0.18 -17.82 40.50
N GLU A 130 -0.47 -16.81 41.30
CA GLU A 130 -0.49 -15.41 40.86
C GLU A 130 0.89 -14.97 40.37
N ALA A 131 1.97 -15.32 41.08
CA ALA A 131 3.34 -15.03 40.65
C ALA A 131 3.76 -15.76 39.37
N ARG A 132 3.23 -16.97 39.11
CA ARG A 132 3.40 -17.66 37.82
C ARG A 132 2.62 -16.96 36.71
N GLN A 133 1.34 -16.66 36.94
CA GLN A 133 0.49 -15.96 35.99
C GLN A 133 1.09 -14.60 35.61
N GLN A 134 1.59 -13.83 36.57
CA GLN A 134 2.21 -12.53 36.31
C GLN A 134 3.46 -12.64 35.44
N ARG A 135 4.31 -13.65 35.67
CA ARG A 135 5.48 -13.92 34.83
C ARG A 135 5.09 -14.31 33.42
N ASP A 136 4.05 -15.13 33.26
CA ASP A 136 3.56 -15.54 31.94
C ASP A 136 2.94 -14.36 31.18
N ILE A 137 2.17 -13.50 31.85
CA ILE A 137 1.64 -12.25 31.29
C ILE A 137 2.78 -11.32 30.85
N GLN A 138 3.82 -11.15 31.68
CA GLN A 138 4.97 -10.32 31.35
C GLN A 138 5.74 -10.85 30.14
N ARG A 139 5.94 -12.18 30.05
CA ARG A 139 6.55 -12.82 28.88
C ARG A 139 5.71 -12.61 27.62
N LEU A 140 4.39 -12.73 27.74
CA LEU A 140 3.48 -12.53 26.61
C LEU A 140 3.52 -11.07 26.12
N ARG A 141 3.54 -10.09 27.04
CA ARG A 141 3.71 -8.66 26.73
C ARG A 141 5.04 -8.40 26.03
N GLN A 142 6.14 -8.92 26.59
CA GLN A 142 7.47 -8.76 25.98
C GLN A 142 7.53 -9.36 24.57
N LYS A 143 6.96 -10.55 24.37
CA LYS A 143 6.88 -11.18 23.05
C LYS A 143 6.06 -10.33 22.08
N HIS A 144 4.89 -9.85 22.52
CA HIS A 144 4.04 -8.98 21.71
C HIS A 144 4.76 -7.67 21.33
N ASP A 145 5.43 -7.02 22.28
CA ASP A 145 6.16 -5.77 22.04
C ASP A 145 7.34 -5.98 21.09
N SER A 146 8.12 -7.06 21.27
CA SER A 146 9.18 -7.42 20.33
C SER A 146 8.65 -7.76 18.93
N GLY A 147 7.49 -8.42 18.85
CA GLY A 147 6.81 -8.71 17.59
C GLY A 147 6.32 -7.44 16.90
N ARG A 148 5.74 -6.50 17.64
CA ARG A 148 5.33 -5.18 17.11
C ARG A 148 6.53 -4.38 16.62
N GLN A 149 7.63 -4.36 17.37
CA GLN A 149 8.87 -3.70 16.95
C GLN A 149 9.44 -4.33 15.68
N HIS A 150 9.48 -5.66 15.61
CA HIS A 150 9.93 -6.37 14.42
C HIS A 150 9.03 -6.10 13.20
N ILE A 151 7.70 -6.12 13.37
CA ILE A 151 6.76 -5.81 12.27
C ILE A 151 6.93 -4.35 11.84
N ALA A 152 7.09 -3.41 12.77
CA ALA A 152 7.31 -2.01 12.45
C ALA A 152 8.64 -1.79 11.69
N ALA A 153 9.72 -2.44 12.12
CA ALA A 153 11.01 -2.40 11.42
C ALA A 153 10.90 -2.99 10.00
N ALA A 154 10.33 -4.20 9.87
CA ALA A 154 10.14 -4.83 8.57
C ALA A 154 9.22 -4.02 7.63
N SER A 155 8.20 -3.35 8.19
CA SER A 155 7.34 -2.44 7.42
C SER A 155 8.09 -1.19 6.96
N SER A 156 8.96 -0.64 7.79
CA SER A 156 9.80 0.52 7.44
C SER A 156 10.83 0.15 6.37
N ASP A 157 11.46 -1.02 6.49
CA ASP A 157 12.42 -1.52 5.50
C ASP A 157 11.74 -1.74 4.15
N LEU A 158 10.55 -2.37 4.13
CA LEU A 158 9.77 -2.56 2.91
C LEU A 158 9.33 -1.23 2.30
N ALA A 159 8.91 -0.26 3.12
CA ALA A 159 8.53 1.07 2.64
C ALA A 159 9.72 1.80 1.99
N HIS A 160 10.91 1.70 2.59
CA HIS A 160 12.14 2.27 2.05
C HIS A 160 12.56 1.58 0.74
N ASP A 161 12.52 0.26 0.68
CA ASP A 161 12.82 -0.51 -0.54
C ASP A 161 11.86 -0.14 -1.68
N LEU A 162 10.56 0.03 -1.38
CA LEU A 162 9.57 0.50 -2.35
C LEU A 162 9.86 1.93 -2.82
N GLU A 163 10.25 2.84 -1.92
CA GLU A 163 10.63 4.22 -2.28
C GLU A 163 11.85 4.25 -3.20
N VAL A 164 12.90 3.50 -2.87
CA VAL A 164 14.11 3.37 -3.68
C VAL A 164 13.77 2.78 -5.06
N THR A 165 12.94 1.73 -5.10
CA THR A 165 12.51 1.10 -6.35
C THR A 165 11.69 2.05 -7.22
N LEU A 166 10.73 2.76 -6.62
CA LEU A 166 9.89 3.74 -7.31
C LEU A 166 10.74 4.87 -7.89
N LYS A 167 11.69 5.39 -7.11
CA LYS A 167 12.63 6.42 -7.57
C LYS A 167 13.50 5.91 -8.72
N ASN A 168 14.03 4.70 -8.62
CA ASN A 168 14.85 4.10 -9.69
C ASN A 168 14.04 3.91 -10.99
N GLU A 169 12.79 3.44 -10.91
CA GLU A 169 11.94 3.32 -12.10
C GLU A 169 11.54 4.69 -12.67
N LEU A 170 11.32 5.72 -11.83
CA LEU A 170 11.10 7.08 -12.30
C LEU A 170 12.34 7.65 -13.03
N GLU A 171 13.54 7.43 -12.49
CA GLU A 171 14.78 7.83 -13.16
C GLU A 171 14.97 7.07 -14.48
N LYS A 172 14.69 5.76 -14.48
CA LYS A 172 14.76 4.92 -15.67
C LYS A 172 13.80 5.40 -16.76
N THR A 173 12.53 5.65 -16.46
CA THR A 173 11.57 6.19 -17.43
C THR A 173 11.98 7.57 -17.97
N ALA A 174 12.63 8.40 -17.15
CA ALA A 174 13.21 9.66 -17.62
C ALA A 174 14.39 9.45 -18.59
N THR A 175 15.27 8.48 -18.32
CA THR A 175 16.35 8.13 -19.26
C THR A 175 15.83 7.49 -20.55
N GLU A 176 14.80 6.65 -20.47
CA GLU A 176 14.12 6.06 -21.63
C GLU A 176 13.45 7.13 -22.48
N GLY A 177 12.81 8.12 -21.87
CA GLY A 177 12.27 9.29 -22.58
C GLY A 177 13.34 10.03 -23.38
N LYS A 178 14.51 10.27 -22.79
CA LYS A 178 15.65 10.89 -23.50
C LYS A 178 16.15 10.03 -24.66
N LYS A 179 16.23 8.70 -24.47
CA LYS A 179 16.63 7.77 -25.53
C LYS A 179 15.62 7.79 -26.68
N ILE A 180 14.32 7.71 -26.41
CA ILE A 180 13.26 7.76 -27.41
C ILE A 180 13.33 9.09 -28.18
N LEU A 181 13.48 10.23 -27.51
CA LEU A 181 13.63 11.53 -28.18
C LEU A 181 14.87 11.58 -29.08
N SER A 182 15.99 11.00 -28.64
CA SER A 182 17.20 10.94 -29.47
C SER A 182 17.02 10.06 -30.72
N THR A 183 16.32 8.92 -30.59
CA THR A 183 16.02 8.05 -31.73
C THR A 183 15.03 8.70 -32.70
N LEU A 184 14.03 9.42 -32.19
CA LEU A 184 13.08 10.18 -33.02
C LEU A 184 13.79 11.30 -33.77
N THR A 185 14.67 12.03 -33.10
CA THR A 185 15.44 13.11 -33.74
C THR A 185 16.38 12.57 -34.82
N GLY A 186 17.06 11.45 -34.57
CA GLY A 186 17.90 10.79 -35.57
C GLY A 186 17.10 10.36 -36.79
N ARG A 187 15.95 9.73 -36.56
CA ARG A 187 15.04 9.27 -37.61
C ARG A 187 14.47 10.41 -38.45
N LEU A 188 13.98 11.48 -37.83
CA LEU A 188 13.50 12.66 -38.58
C LEU A 188 14.60 13.26 -39.46
N LYS A 189 15.85 13.28 -38.99
CA LYS A 189 16.98 13.73 -39.82
C LYS A 189 17.26 12.80 -41.00
N ASP A 190 17.04 11.49 -40.84
CA ASP A 190 17.21 10.54 -41.93
C ASP A 190 16.05 10.64 -42.94
N ASP A 191 14.82 10.84 -42.46
CA ASP A 191 13.66 11.13 -43.29
C ASP A 191 13.87 12.44 -44.09
N ASP A 192 14.38 13.51 -43.46
CA ASP A 192 14.71 14.78 -44.13
C ASP A 192 15.76 14.61 -45.23
N LYS A 193 16.77 13.76 -45.02
CA LYS A 193 17.79 13.45 -46.05
C LYS A 193 17.18 12.69 -47.22
N LEU A 194 16.34 11.69 -46.95
CA LEU A 194 15.66 10.93 -47.99
C LEU A 194 14.78 11.84 -48.86
N LEU A 195 14.07 12.79 -48.25
CA LEU A 195 13.29 13.79 -48.98
C LEU A 195 14.17 14.73 -49.81
N ALA A 196 15.31 15.17 -49.28
CA ALA A 196 16.25 16.00 -50.03
C ALA A 196 16.87 15.26 -51.23
N ASP A 197 17.22 13.98 -51.07
CA ASP A 197 17.73 13.13 -52.15
C ASP A 197 16.65 12.93 -53.24
N LEU A 198 15.39 12.75 -52.83
CA LEU A 198 14.24 12.64 -53.73
C LEU A 198 13.98 13.95 -54.49
N GLU A 199 14.10 15.10 -53.83
CA GLU A 199 14.01 16.42 -54.47
C GLU A 199 15.12 16.60 -55.50
N GLN A 200 16.35 16.19 -55.17
CA GLN A 200 17.48 16.24 -56.08
C GLN A 200 17.24 15.36 -57.33
N THR A 201 16.76 14.12 -57.15
CA THR A 201 16.47 13.24 -58.30
C THR A 201 15.30 13.76 -59.15
N ALA A 202 14.27 14.34 -58.52
CA ALA A 202 13.14 14.97 -59.22
C ALA A 202 13.59 16.20 -60.03
N SER A 203 14.47 17.05 -59.49
CA SER A 203 14.99 18.24 -60.17
C SER A 203 15.77 17.89 -61.45
N SER A 204 16.42 16.72 -61.49
CA SER A 204 17.17 16.23 -62.66
C SER A 204 16.29 15.83 -63.85
N VAL A 205 14.95 15.75 -63.69
CA VAL A 205 14.02 15.32 -64.76
C VAL A 205 13.63 16.49 -65.69
N GLN A 206 14.00 17.73 -65.37
CA GLN A 206 13.68 18.90 -66.21
C GLN A 206 14.44 18.87 -67.54
N SER A 207 13.71 18.68 -68.64
CA SER A 207 14.24 18.68 -70.01
C SER A 207 14.24 20.10 -70.58
N THR A 208 15.38 20.78 -70.55
CA THR A 208 15.56 22.07 -71.24
C THR A 208 16.22 21.82 -72.60
N THR A 209 15.44 21.67 -73.66
CA THR A 209 15.94 21.73 -75.04
C THR A 209 15.12 22.77 -75.80
N ASP A 210 15.79 23.79 -76.34
CA ASP A 210 15.17 24.90 -77.08
C ASP A 210 14.92 24.48 -78.54
N ASP A 211 14.02 23.52 -78.74
CA ASP A 211 13.69 22.93 -80.04
C ASP A 211 13.11 23.98 -81.01
N ALA A 212 12.37 24.96 -80.48
CA ALA A 212 11.77 26.03 -81.26
C ALA A 212 12.83 26.90 -81.95
N SER A 213 13.95 27.17 -81.27
CA SER A 213 15.06 27.92 -81.86
C SER A 213 15.75 27.17 -83.00
N ILE A 214 15.90 25.84 -82.88
CA ILE A 214 16.57 24.98 -83.86
C ILE A 214 15.70 24.82 -85.11
N VAL A 215 14.39 24.59 -84.94
CA VAL A 215 13.44 24.49 -86.06
C VAL A 215 13.39 25.81 -86.84
N ARG A 216 13.30 26.95 -86.15
CA ARG A 216 13.31 28.27 -86.81
C ARG A 216 14.60 28.51 -87.60
N ARG A 217 15.76 28.16 -87.02
CA ARG A 217 17.04 28.29 -87.72
C ARG A 217 17.15 27.36 -88.94
N ALA A 218 16.60 26.14 -88.85
CA ALA A 218 16.55 25.21 -89.97
C ALA A 218 15.67 25.72 -91.11
N THR A 219 14.54 26.38 -90.80
CA THR A 219 13.69 27.02 -91.83
C THR A 219 14.38 28.20 -92.52
N GLU A 220 15.05 29.07 -91.74
CA GLU A 220 15.77 30.24 -92.28
C GLU A 220 16.94 29.82 -93.19
N LEU A 221 17.71 28.80 -92.79
CA LEU A 221 18.79 28.26 -93.60
C LEU A 221 18.27 27.50 -94.83
N GLY A 222 17.14 26.82 -94.71
CA GLY A 222 16.49 26.11 -95.83
C GLY A 222 15.96 27.05 -96.91
N SER A 223 15.38 28.20 -96.53
CA SER A 223 14.92 29.21 -97.48
C SER A 223 16.09 29.89 -98.20
N MET A 224 17.16 30.28 -97.47
CA MET A 224 18.37 30.83 -98.09
C MET A 224 19.02 29.84 -99.07
N LEU A 225 19.03 28.54 -98.75
CA LEU A 225 19.56 27.53 -99.67
C LEU A 225 18.66 27.37 -100.91
N ALA A 226 17.34 27.49 -100.77
CA ALA A 226 16.42 27.41 -101.90
C ALA A 226 16.64 28.56 -102.88
N GLU A 227 16.78 29.79 -102.36
CA GLU A 227 17.08 30.99 -103.14
C GLU A 227 18.41 30.82 -103.90
N LEU A 228 19.49 30.41 -103.24
CA LEU A 228 20.79 30.22 -103.89
C LEU A 228 20.78 29.13 -104.97
N VAL A 229 20.05 28.04 -104.76
CA VAL A 229 19.92 26.95 -105.75
C VAL A 229 19.08 27.40 -106.94
N ALA A 230 17.99 28.12 -106.71
CA ALA A 230 17.19 28.70 -107.77
C ALA A 230 18.02 29.68 -108.60
N GLU A 231 18.71 30.63 -107.95
CA GLU A 231 19.62 31.58 -108.60
C GLU A 231 20.71 30.87 -109.41
N GLU A 232 21.31 29.79 -108.91
CA GLU A 232 22.31 29.01 -109.65
C GLU A 232 21.71 28.40 -110.93
N ILE A 233 20.54 27.76 -110.83
CA ILE A 233 19.87 27.13 -111.97
C ILE A 233 19.46 28.19 -112.98
N GLN A 234 18.89 29.32 -112.54
CA GLN A 234 18.53 30.46 -113.38
C GLN A 234 19.75 31.01 -114.11
N CYS A 235 20.85 31.29 -113.40
CA CYS A 235 22.09 31.77 -114.02
C CYS A 235 22.68 30.77 -115.03
N ARG A 236 22.58 29.46 -114.76
CA ARG A 236 23.03 28.42 -115.70
C ARG A 236 22.15 28.35 -116.93
N LEU A 237 20.85 28.52 -116.78
CA LEU A 237 19.86 28.53 -117.85
C LEU A 237 20.04 29.77 -118.74
N ASP A 238 20.18 30.95 -118.14
CA ASP A 238 20.51 32.21 -118.81
C ASP A 238 21.81 32.09 -119.60
N ARG A 239 22.85 31.49 -119.00
CA ARG A 239 24.12 31.26 -119.69
C ARG A 239 23.94 30.36 -120.90
N LEU A 240 23.23 29.25 -120.77
CA LEU A 240 22.96 28.32 -121.88
C LEU A 240 22.11 28.96 -122.97
N TYR A 241 21.11 29.76 -122.61
CA TYR A 241 20.28 30.53 -123.52
C TYR A 241 21.12 31.54 -124.31
N MET A 242 21.99 32.28 -123.63
CA MET A 242 22.90 33.23 -124.30
C MET A 242 23.98 32.54 -125.15
N GLU A 243 24.44 31.35 -124.76
CA GLU A 243 25.36 30.52 -125.55
C GLU A 243 24.68 29.93 -126.80
N SER A 244 23.43 29.47 -126.69
CA SER A 244 22.64 28.93 -127.81
C SER A 244 22.24 30.02 -128.80
N LEU A 245 21.87 31.22 -128.33
CA LEU A 245 21.66 32.40 -129.19
C LEU A 245 22.92 32.74 -130.00
N LYS A 246 24.10 32.74 -129.36
CA LYS A 246 25.38 33.01 -130.04
C LYS A 246 25.77 31.90 -131.03
N ALA A 247 25.42 30.65 -130.76
CA ALA A 247 25.66 29.53 -131.66
C ALA A 247 24.71 29.55 -132.87
N GLY A 248 23.40 29.76 -132.64
CA GLY A 248 22.40 29.87 -133.69
C GLY A 248 22.65 31.06 -134.63
N LEU A 249 23.12 32.20 -134.12
CA LEU A 249 23.52 33.35 -134.93
C LEU A 249 24.72 33.04 -135.85
N LYS A 250 25.62 32.14 -135.43
CA LYS A 250 26.76 31.69 -136.26
C LYS A 250 26.33 30.71 -137.35
N ASP A 251 25.32 29.87 -137.09
CA ASP A 251 24.78 28.92 -138.08
C ASP A 251 23.86 29.62 -139.11
N MET A 252 23.08 30.62 -138.68
CA MET A 252 22.28 31.52 -139.54
C MET A 252 23.11 32.34 -140.53
N ALA A 253 24.38 32.60 -140.22
CA ALA A 253 25.29 33.28 -141.15
C ALA A 253 25.72 32.39 -142.35
N ASN A 254 25.49 31.08 -142.28
CA ASN A 254 26.02 30.12 -143.26
C ASN A 254 24.97 29.45 -144.17
N LEU A 255 23.66 29.54 -143.88
CA LEU A 255 22.59 28.94 -144.70
C LEU A 255 21.36 29.86 -144.75
N SER A 256 21.02 30.35 -145.94
CA SER A 256 19.82 31.15 -146.18
C SER A 256 18.56 30.27 -146.23
N ALA A 257 17.73 30.29 -145.19
CA ALA A 257 16.32 29.91 -145.25
C ALA A 257 15.52 30.58 -144.11
N ASN A 258 14.48 31.34 -144.47
CA ASN A 258 13.41 31.93 -143.65
C ASN A 258 13.71 32.51 -142.24
N PRO A 259 13.96 33.83 -142.11
CA PRO A 259 14.21 34.48 -140.82
C PRO A 259 12.98 34.63 -139.90
N ASN A 260 11.75 34.50 -140.42
CA ASN A 260 10.54 34.77 -139.63
C ASN A 260 10.13 33.59 -138.74
N GLU A 261 10.43 32.35 -139.12
CA GLU A 261 10.07 31.17 -138.32
C GLU A 261 11.02 30.98 -137.12
N ASP A 262 12.30 31.39 -137.28
CA ASP A 262 13.30 31.33 -136.21
C ASP A 262 13.11 32.44 -135.16
N GLU A 263 12.64 33.63 -135.56
CA GLU A 263 12.35 34.73 -134.62
C GLU A 263 11.12 34.42 -133.76
N ASP A 264 10.05 33.88 -134.36
CA ASP A 264 8.88 33.40 -133.64
C ASP A 264 9.24 32.25 -132.68
N ALA A 265 10.11 31.32 -133.10
CA ALA A 265 10.60 30.23 -132.25
C ALA A 265 11.43 30.72 -131.04
N LEU A 266 12.21 31.79 -131.21
CA LEU A 266 12.97 32.43 -130.12
C LEU A 266 12.08 33.17 -129.13
N ILE A 267 11.01 33.82 -129.60
CA ILE A 267 10.01 34.48 -128.75
C ILE A 267 9.22 33.43 -127.96
N THR A 268 8.82 32.32 -128.59
CA THR A 268 8.16 31.22 -127.87
C THR A 268 9.08 30.61 -126.82
N LEU A 269 10.36 30.40 -127.13
CA LEU A 269 11.34 29.88 -126.17
C LEU A 269 11.59 30.85 -125.00
N GLY A 270 11.62 32.16 -125.26
CA GLY A 270 11.72 33.17 -124.21
C GLY A 270 10.51 33.18 -123.27
N ASN A 271 9.29 33.06 -123.81
CA ASN A 271 8.06 32.97 -123.01
C ASN A 271 8.02 31.66 -122.19
N GLU A 272 8.49 30.55 -122.76
CA GLU A 272 8.64 29.28 -122.04
C GLU A 272 9.68 29.39 -120.91
N LEU A 273 10.77 30.13 -121.12
CA LEU A 273 11.79 30.42 -120.12
C LEU A 273 11.25 31.25 -118.95
N GLU A 274 10.51 32.32 -119.25
CA GLU A 274 9.85 33.16 -118.24
C GLU A 274 8.80 32.38 -117.43
N SER A 275 8.11 31.42 -118.05
CA SER A 275 7.21 30.51 -117.34
C SER A 275 7.93 29.48 -116.47
N LEU A 276 9.18 29.12 -116.81
CA LEU A 276 9.96 28.09 -116.11
C LEU A 276 10.63 28.63 -114.83
N TYR A 277 10.95 29.93 -114.76
CA TYR A 277 11.57 30.53 -113.57
C TYR A 277 10.78 30.38 -112.26
N PRO A 278 9.47 30.69 -112.19
CA PRO A 278 8.70 30.43 -110.98
C PRO A 278 8.59 28.94 -110.64
N GLU A 279 8.68 28.05 -111.63
CA GLU A 279 8.71 26.61 -111.39
C GLU A 279 10.05 26.17 -110.80
N ILE A 280 11.18 26.74 -111.25
CA ILE A 280 12.51 26.52 -110.68
C ILE A 280 12.55 26.96 -109.21
N ASP A 281 11.95 28.10 -108.86
CA ASP A 281 11.87 28.59 -107.47
C ASP A 281 11.11 27.61 -106.58
N VAL A 282 9.94 27.14 -107.04
CA VAL A 282 9.11 26.17 -106.31
C VAL A 282 9.82 24.81 -106.19
N LEU A 283 10.48 24.34 -107.24
CA LEU A 283 11.22 23.08 -107.23
C LEU A 283 12.46 23.16 -106.34
N ALA A 284 13.18 24.29 -106.33
CA ALA A 284 14.29 24.53 -105.42
C ALA A 284 13.82 24.51 -103.97
N GLU A 285 12.72 25.22 -103.65
CA GLU A 285 12.12 25.20 -102.31
C GLU A 285 11.63 23.80 -101.90
N MET A 286 11.00 23.05 -102.80
CA MET A 286 10.59 21.68 -102.53
C MET A 286 11.79 20.77 -102.27
N SER A 287 12.86 20.91 -103.08
CA SER A 287 14.06 20.08 -102.95
C SER A 287 14.80 20.33 -101.64
N THR A 288 14.97 21.60 -101.23
CA THR A 288 15.65 21.93 -99.97
C THR A 288 14.82 21.53 -98.76
N LYS A 289 13.50 21.67 -98.83
CA LYS A 289 12.59 21.18 -97.80
C LYS A 289 12.68 19.66 -97.63
N GLN A 290 12.68 18.92 -98.74
CA GLN A 290 12.73 17.45 -98.72
C GLN A 290 14.10 16.90 -98.30
N LEU A 291 15.19 17.52 -98.74
CA LEU A 291 16.55 17.05 -98.48
C LEU A 291 17.09 17.44 -97.11
N PHE A 292 16.71 18.60 -96.57
CA PHE A 292 17.33 19.15 -95.36
C PHE A 292 16.32 19.40 -94.24
N TYR A 293 15.26 20.17 -94.50
CA TYR A 293 14.31 20.56 -93.45
C TYR A 293 13.56 19.37 -92.85
N GLU A 294 12.96 18.53 -93.69
CA GLU A 294 12.14 17.41 -93.23
C GLU A 294 12.96 16.37 -92.44
N PRO A 295 14.18 15.96 -92.87
CA PRO A 295 15.05 15.12 -92.06
C PRO A 295 15.45 15.74 -90.71
N ILE A 296 15.76 17.05 -90.67
CA ILE A 296 16.10 17.74 -89.41
C ILE A 296 14.92 17.71 -88.44
N VAL A 297 13.70 17.99 -88.91
CA VAL A 297 12.49 17.94 -88.07
C VAL A 297 12.19 16.51 -87.62
N ARG A 298 12.35 15.50 -88.48
CA ARG A 298 12.15 14.09 -88.13
C ARG A 298 13.14 13.59 -87.08
N GLU A 299 14.42 13.96 -87.19
CA GLU A 299 15.44 13.64 -86.19
C GLU A 299 15.15 14.34 -84.87
N LEU A 300 14.78 15.63 -84.89
CA LEU A 300 14.35 16.36 -83.69
C LEU A 300 13.14 15.71 -83.02
N GLN A 301 12.13 15.28 -83.79
CA GLN A 301 10.97 14.55 -83.27
C GLN A 301 11.36 13.20 -82.67
N THR A 302 12.33 12.49 -83.28
CA THR A 302 12.81 11.20 -82.79
C THR A 302 13.61 11.37 -81.49
N LEU A 303 14.51 12.36 -81.43
CA LEU A 303 15.24 12.72 -80.22
C LEU A 303 14.29 13.18 -79.10
N HIS A 304 13.29 14.00 -79.41
CA HIS A 304 12.26 14.41 -78.46
C HIS A 304 11.44 13.22 -77.97
N GLY A 305 11.05 12.31 -78.85
CA GLY A 305 10.37 11.07 -78.49
C GLY A 305 11.20 10.22 -77.53
N GLN A 306 12.49 10.05 -77.80
CA GLN A 306 13.42 9.31 -76.93
C GLN A 306 13.63 10.02 -75.58
N LEU A 307 13.83 11.34 -75.57
CA LEU A 307 13.99 12.13 -74.36
C LEU A 307 12.73 12.09 -73.49
N ARG A 308 11.54 12.17 -74.11
CA ARG A 308 10.25 12.05 -73.44
C ARG A 308 10.03 10.65 -72.84
N ILE A 309 10.41 9.59 -73.54
CA ILE A 309 10.33 8.22 -73.00
C ILE A 309 11.32 8.06 -71.83
N ALA A 310 12.54 8.58 -71.95
CA ALA A 310 13.54 8.54 -70.89
C ALA A 310 13.12 9.37 -69.67
N SER A 311 12.54 10.56 -69.87
CA SER A 311 12.02 11.41 -68.79
C SER A 311 10.81 10.77 -68.13
N TYR A 312 9.92 10.14 -68.89
CA TYR A 312 8.76 9.42 -68.35
C TYR A 312 9.20 8.24 -67.48
N ARG A 313 10.17 7.42 -67.93
CA ARG A 313 10.72 6.32 -67.12
C ARG A 313 11.39 6.81 -65.83
N LYS A 314 12.12 7.93 -65.90
CA LYS A 314 12.70 8.55 -64.71
C LYS A 314 11.61 9.05 -63.75
N LEU A 315 10.56 9.67 -64.28
CA LEU A 315 9.43 10.14 -63.48
C LEU A 315 8.67 8.99 -62.82
N GLU A 316 8.43 7.90 -63.55
CA GLU A 316 7.80 6.68 -63.03
C GLU A 316 8.61 6.11 -61.86
N HIS A 317 9.94 6.02 -62.02
CA HIS A 317 10.82 5.59 -60.94
C HIS A 317 10.80 6.54 -59.73
N VAL A 318 10.81 7.85 -59.96
CA VAL A 318 10.68 8.84 -58.86
C VAL A 318 9.35 8.68 -58.15
N VAL A 319 8.23 8.50 -58.86
CA VAL A 319 6.91 8.31 -58.25
C VAL A 319 6.84 7.02 -57.42
N GLU A 320 7.42 5.93 -57.91
CA GLU A 320 7.53 4.68 -57.16
C GLU A 320 8.35 4.87 -55.87
N GLN A 321 9.52 5.52 -55.97
CA GLN A 321 10.35 5.86 -54.82
C GLN A 321 9.65 6.81 -53.82
N VAL A 322 8.90 7.80 -54.31
CA VAL A 322 8.08 8.69 -53.46
C VAL A 322 7.05 7.86 -52.68
N SER A 323 6.36 6.93 -53.35
CA SER A 323 5.35 6.09 -52.71
C SER A 323 5.94 5.22 -51.61
N ASP A 324 7.07 4.55 -51.90
CA ASP A 324 7.75 3.68 -50.94
C ASP A 324 8.31 4.47 -49.74
N THR A 325 8.93 5.62 -49.99
CA THR A 325 9.45 6.49 -48.92
C THR A 325 8.33 7.02 -48.03
N ILE A 326 7.20 7.48 -48.58
CA ILE A 326 6.04 7.92 -47.80
C ILE A 326 5.47 6.76 -46.97
N LEU A 327 5.39 5.55 -47.53
CA LEU A 327 4.89 4.37 -46.81
C LEU A 327 5.82 4.01 -45.64
N GLU A 328 7.14 4.04 -45.85
CA GLU A 328 8.12 3.77 -44.82
C GLU A 328 8.07 4.84 -43.71
N MET A 329 8.04 6.12 -44.07
CA MET A 329 7.90 7.25 -43.15
C MET A 329 6.61 7.16 -42.32
N THR A 330 5.49 6.78 -42.95
CA THR A 330 4.21 6.61 -42.25
C THR A 330 4.27 5.46 -41.25
N SER A 331 4.77 4.29 -41.67
CA SER A 331 4.93 3.11 -40.81
C SER A 331 5.95 3.35 -39.69
N SER A 332 6.97 4.15 -39.96
CA SER A 332 7.98 4.63 -39.03
C SER A 332 7.38 5.55 -37.96
N THR A 333 6.55 6.49 -38.37
CA THR A 333 5.86 7.44 -37.50
C THR A 333 4.83 6.73 -36.62
N GLU A 334 4.08 5.78 -37.17
CA GLU A 334 3.11 4.98 -36.39
C GLU A 334 3.80 4.17 -35.28
N ARG A 335 4.93 3.51 -35.58
CA ARG A 335 5.73 2.81 -34.56
C ARG A 335 6.24 3.76 -33.47
N SER A 336 6.63 4.95 -33.87
CA SER A 336 7.11 6.01 -32.96
C SER A 336 6.00 6.50 -32.02
N ILE A 337 4.80 6.70 -32.55
CA ILE A 337 3.61 7.07 -31.78
C ILE A 337 3.28 5.97 -30.77
N LYS A 338 3.27 4.70 -31.19
CA LYS A 338 3.02 3.56 -30.27
C LYS A 338 4.01 3.52 -29.12
N LEU A 339 5.32 3.68 -29.40
CA LEU A 339 6.35 3.74 -28.36
C LEU A 339 6.14 4.91 -27.38
N LEU A 340 5.75 6.08 -27.89
CA LEU A 340 5.45 7.24 -27.04
C LEU A 340 4.21 7.01 -26.17
N GLN A 341 3.16 6.41 -26.73
CA GLN A 341 1.92 6.10 -26.03
C GLN A 341 2.13 5.04 -24.94
N ASP A 342 2.88 3.98 -25.25
CA ASP A 342 3.27 2.95 -24.27
C ASP A 342 4.05 3.59 -23.11
N ARG A 343 5.01 4.48 -23.42
CA ARG A 343 5.77 5.21 -22.41
C ARG A 343 4.89 6.13 -21.57
N GLU A 344 3.98 6.88 -22.20
CA GLU A 344 3.05 7.77 -21.50
C GLU A 344 2.15 6.98 -20.55
N SER A 345 1.59 5.85 -21.00
CA SER A 345 0.79 4.96 -20.16
C SER A 345 1.60 4.40 -18.99
N HIS A 346 2.86 4.02 -19.22
CA HIS A 346 3.76 3.56 -18.17
C HIS A 346 4.09 4.66 -17.16
N CYS A 347 4.33 5.89 -17.62
CA CYS A 347 4.56 7.02 -16.73
C CYS A 347 3.31 7.37 -15.92
N ALA A 348 2.14 7.40 -16.56
CA ALA A 348 0.88 7.67 -15.89
C ALA A 348 0.57 6.63 -14.80
N THR A 349 0.83 5.35 -15.06
CA THR A 349 0.66 4.28 -14.06
C THR A 349 1.67 4.39 -12.92
N LEU A 350 2.93 4.70 -13.20
CA LEU A 350 3.94 4.94 -12.17
C LEU A 350 3.63 6.18 -11.33
N GLU A 351 3.16 7.27 -11.93
CA GLU A 351 2.74 8.48 -11.23
C GLU A 351 1.50 8.21 -10.38
N ALA A 352 0.51 7.49 -10.91
CA ALA A 352 -0.66 7.06 -10.15
C ALA A 352 -0.23 6.22 -8.93
N LEU A 353 0.66 5.23 -9.11
CA LEU A 353 1.22 4.43 -8.03
C LEU A 353 1.98 5.31 -7.02
N ALA A 354 2.78 6.27 -7.49
CA ALA A 354 3.50 7.20 -6.61
C ALA A 354 2.57 8.13 -5.83
N THR A 355 1.43 8.51 -6.41
CA THR A 355 0.40 9.30 -5.71
C THR A 355 -0.38 8.46 -4.71
N SER A 356 -0.76 7.22 -5.06
CA SER A 356 -1.46 6.32 -4.14
C SER A 356 -0.55 5.93 -2.97
N TYR A 357 0.73 5.63 -3.24
CA TYR A 357 1.75 5.38 -2.23
C TYR A 357 1.88 6.57 -1.27
N ARG A 358 2.01 7.80 -1.79
CA ARG A 358 2.09 9.02 -0.95
C ARG A 358 0.81 9.27 -0.15
N ALA A 359 -0.36 8.97 -0.72
CA ALA A 359 -1.64 9.13 -0.03
C ALA A 359 -1.85 8.09 1.09
N GLU A 360 -1.42 6.84 0.87
CA GLU A 360 -1.57 5.73 1.82
C GLU A 360 -0.57 5.83 2.97
N ILE A 361 0.66 6.23 2.68
CA ILE A 361 1.72 6.39 3.69
C ILE A 361 1.50 7.67 4.49
N GLY A 362 1.01 8.74 3.86
CA GLY A 362 0.84 10.04 4.50
C GLY A 362 2.13 10.51 5.21
N ASP A 363 2.04 11.57 6.03
CA ASP A 363 3.18 12.10 6.79
C ASP A 363 3.68 11.13 7.90
N GLN A 364 3.21 9.87 7.96
CA GLN A 364 3.46 8.92 9.06
C GLN A 364 4.92 8.47 9.18
N PHE A 365 5.72 8.63 8.12
CA PHE A 365 7.16 8.37 8.12
C PHE A 365 7.99 9.63 7.83
N SER A 366 7.35 10.79 7.78
CA SER A 366 8.00 12.09 7.64
C SER A 366 8.51 12.58 9.01
N GLU A 367 9.29 11.75 9.70
CA GLU A 367 10.13 12.22 10.79
C GLU A 367 11.56 12.39 10.29
N LYS A 368 11.91 13.67 10.06
CA LYS A 368 13.24 14.31 10.09
C LYS A 368 14.43 13.52 9.51
N PRO A 369 15.21 14.14 8.59
CA PRO A 369 16.54 13.65 8.29
C PRO A 369 17.42 13.85 9.52
N SER A 370 17.60 12.80 10.33
CA SER A 370 18.62 12.81 11.38
C SER A 370 19.98 12.65 10.70
N SER A 371 20.67 13.78 10.67
CA SER A 371 22.04 13.97 10.23
C SER A 371 23.02 12.97 10.86
N ARG A 372 23.78 12.28 9.98
CA ARG A 372 25.21 11.92 10.09
C ARG A 372 25.77 11.59 11.49
N ARG A 373 26.16 10.32 11.69
CA ARG A 373 27.57 9.86 11.62
C ARG A 373 27.69 8.38 11.98
N ASP A 374 28.37 7.66 11.09
CA ASP A 374 29.41 6.65 11.34
C ASP A 374 29.30 5.75 12.58
N THR A 375 29.21 4.44 12.35
CA THR A 375 30.34 3.53 12.64
C THR A 375 30.08 2.12 12.08
N LEU A 376 30.84 1.77 11.04
CA LEU A 376 31.65 0.54 10.98
C LEU A 376 31.07 -0.75 11.58
N SER A 377 30.30 -1.51 10.81
CA SER A 377 30.25 -2.98 10.97
C SER A 377 29.84 -3.68 9.67
N LEU A 378 30.64 -3.49 8.61
CA LEU A 378 30.61 -4.32 7.42
C LEU A 378 31.99 -4.97 7.26
N LYS A 379 32.13 -6.18 7.81
CA LYS A 379 33.09 -7.16 7.30
C LYS A 379 32.46 -8.55 7.28
N ARG A 380 32.18 -8.97 6.05
CA ARG A 380 32.66 -10.23 5.47
C ARG A 380 31.78 -11.46 5.69
N ARG A 381 30.94 -11.72 4.69
CA ARG A 381 31.10 -12.95 3.88
C ARG A 381 30.60 -12.73 2.46
N SER A 382 31.57 -12.68 1.57
CA SER A 382 31.42 -12.82 0.12
C SER A 382 31.41 -14.30 -0.21
N THR A 383 30.47 -14.74 -1.04
CA THR A 383 30.79 -15.50 -2.25
C THR A 383 29.77 -15.18 -3.33
N LEU A 384 30.32 -14.70 -4.44
CA LEU A 384 29.69 -14.41 -5.72
C LEU A 384 28.78 -15.52 -6.24
N HIS A 385 27.71 -15.15 -6.94
CA HIS A 385 27.56 -15.48 -8.37
C HIS A 385 26.49 -14.57 -9.00
N THR A 386 26.90 -13.72 -9.92
CA THR A 386 26.03 -13.08 -10.93
C THR A 386 25.72 -14.15 -12.00
N PRO A 387 24.51 -14.16 -12.59
CA PRO A 387 24.42 -13.57 -13.93
C PRO A 387 23.10 -12.85 -14.24
N VAL A 388 23.27 -11.75 -14.98
CA VAL A 388 22.48 -11.22 -16.11
C VAL A 388 21.07 -11.79 -16.32
N PHE A 389 20.09 -10.90 -16.20
CA PHE A 389 18.73 -11.04 -16.73
C PHE A 389 18.71 -10.93 -18.26
N THR A 390 18.13 -11.93 -18.90
CA THR A 390 17.39 -11.81 -20.16
C THR A 390 16.09 -12.59 -20.00
N ALA A 391 14.95 -11.92 -20.08
CA ALA A 391 13.62 -12.53 -20.20
C ALA A 391 13.29 -12.80 -21.69
N PRO A 392 12.21 -13.52 -22.07
CA PRO A 392 11.16 -14.13 -21.25
C PRO A 392 10.82 -15.59 -21.63
N GLY A 393 10.35 -16.38 -20.66
CA GLY A 393 9.83 -17.72 -20.91
C GLY A 393 9.31 -18.39 -19.64
N LYS A 394 8.01 -18.23 -19.41
CA LYS A 394 7.21 -18.75 -18.29
C LYS A 394 7.59 -20.21 -17.92
N ARG A 395 8.40 -20.40 -16.87
CA ARG A 395 8.53 -21.65 -16.11
C ARG A 395 8.73 -21.30 -14.65
N ILE A 396 7.82 -21.80 -13.80
CA ILE A 396 7.85 -21.64 -12.35
C ILE A 396 9.11 -22.33 -11.82
N ASP A 397 9.82 -21.70 -10.89
CA ASP A 397 11.02 -22.26 -10.29
C ASP A 397 10.69 -23.58 -9.54
N PRO A 398 11.52 -24.63 -9.66
CA PRO A 398 11.25 -25.94 -9.07
C PRO A 398 11.18 -25.89 -7.53
N ALA A 399 11.85 -24.91 -6.91
CA ALA A 399 11.78 -24.67 -5.46
C ALA A 399 10.41 -24.12 -5.02
N GLU A 400 9.80 -23.24 -5.83
CA GLU A 400 8.48 -22.67 -5.56
C GLU A 400 7.37 -23.71 -5.78
N MET A 401 7.50 -24.55 -6.81
CA MET A 401 6.61 -25.70 -7.03
C MET A 401 6.63 -26.70 -5.87
N GLN A 402 7.81 -26.92 -5.24
CA GLN A 402 7.93 -27.81 -4.09
C GLN A 402 7.32 -27.21 -2.82
N ALA A 403 7.50 -25.90 -2.59
CA ALA A 403 6.87 -25.18 -1.48
C ALA A 403 5.34 -25.15 -1.63
N LEU A 404 4.84 -24.82 -2.82
CA LEU A 404 3.42 -24.81 -3.15
C LEU A 404 2.82 -26.22 -3.04
N GLY A 405 3.53 -27.25 -3.47
CA GLY A 405 3.09 -28.64 -3.32
C GLY A 405 3.03 -29.10 -1.87
N SER A 406 3.96 -28.66 -1.02
CA SER A 406 3.89 -28.93 0.43
C SER A 406 2.70 -28.25 1.10
N PHE A 407 2.31 -27.08 0.62
CA PHE A 407 1.15 -26.32 1.09
C PHE A 407 -0.17 -26.96 0.63
N LEU A 408 -0.28 -27.27 -0.66
CA LEU A 408 -1.45 -27.95 -1.23
C LEU A 408 -1.68 -29.32 -0.57
N ARG A 409 -0.62 -30.09 -0.33
CA ARG A 409 -0.72 -31.39 0.38
C ARG A 409 -1.25 -31.25 1.80
N ARG A 410 -0.91 -30.16 2.49
CA ARG A 410 -1.42 -29.86 3.84
C ARG A 410 -2.92 -29.53 3.84
N ILE A 411 -3.43 -29.02 2.73
CA ILE A 411 -4.84 -28.72 2.48
C ILE A 411 -5.58 -29.93 1.88
N GLY A 412 -4.85 -31.02 1.58
CA GLY A 412 -5.41 -32.25 1.01
C GLY A 412 -5.58 -32.22 -0.51
N LEU A 413 -4.82 -31.37 -1.22
CA LEU A 413 -4.80 -31.25 -2.68
C LEU A 413 -3.43 -31.64 -3.25
N SER A 414 -3.39 -32.21 -4.46
CA SER A 414 -2.15 -32.51 -5.17
C SER A 414 -1.80 -31.38 -6.15
N VAL A 415 -0.51 -31.19 -6.44
CA VAL A 415 -0.05 -30.21 -7.44
C VAL A 415 -0.57 -30.58 -8.83
N GLU A 416 -0.68 -31.88 -9.09
CA GLU A 416 -1.13 -32.46 -10.34
C GLU A 416 -2.62 -32.21 -10.60
N SER A 417 -3.47 -32.18 -9.56
CA SER A 417 -4.90 -31.92 -9.71
C SER A 417 -5.22 -30.44 -9.95
N VAL A 418 -4.30 -29.53 -9.59
CA VAL A 418 -4.48 -28.07 -9.76
C VAL A 418 -3.84 -27.57 -11.05
N PHE A 419 -2.72 -28.18 -11.49
CA PHE A 419 -1.91 -27.65 -12.60
C PHE A 419 -1.77 -28.55 -13.83
N LYS A 420 -2.29 -29.80 -13.82
CA LYS A 420 -2.37 -30.58 -15.07
C LYS A 420 -3.76 -30.40 -15.71
N PRO A 421 -3.85 -29.83 -16.92
CA PRO A 421 -5.01 -30.03 -17.76
C PRO A 421 -4.91 -31.47 -18.33
N GLU A 422 -5.73 -32.40 -17.81
CA GLU A 422 -6.06 -33.58 -18.61
C GLU A 422 -6.97 -33.11 -19.74
N ASP A 423 -6.70 -33.64 -20.94
CA ASP A 423 -7.21 -33.17 -22.21
C ASP A 423 -8.73 -32.95 -22.21
N GLY A 424 -9.15 -31.71 -22.45
CA GLY A 424 -10.46 -31.41 -23.04
C GLY A 424 -11.63 -31.17 -22.09
N GLU A 425 -11.49 -30.34 -21.05
CA GLU A 425 -12.58 -29.48 -20.55
C GLU A 425 -12.05 -28.50 -19.50
N GLY A 426 -12.57 -27.27 -19.50
CA GLY A 426 -12.05 -26.14 -18.74
C GLY A 426 -11.97 -26.36 -17.22
N ASP A 427 -10.96 -25.73 -16.62
CA ASP A 427 -10.89 -25.22 -15.25
C ASP A 427 -11.19 -26.15 -14.05
N ARG A 428 -11.04 -27.47 -14.22
CA ARG A 428 -11.13 -28.45 -13.12
C ARG A 428 -10.23 -28.13 -11.91
N GLY A 429 -9.08 -27.49 -12.14
CA GLY A 429 -8.13 -27.12 -11.10
C GLY A 429 -8.61 -25.96 -10.21
N SER A 430 -9.30 -24.97 -10.78
CA SER A 430 -9.89 -23.87 -10.00
C SER A 430 -11.13 -24.33 -9.24
N GLU A 431 -11.91 -25.24 -9.84
CA GLU A 431 -13.10 -25.85 -9.23
C GLU A 431 -12.71 -26.65 -7.98
N ALA A 432 -11.66 -27.47 -8.05
CA ALA A 432 -11.15 -28.20 -6.89
C ALA A 432 -10.66 -27.28 -5.75
N LEU A 433 -10.07 -26.12 -6.08
CA LEU A 433 -9.67 -25.11 -5.09
C LEU A 433 -10.89 -24.41 -4.49
N PHE A 434 -11.89 -24.11 -5.31
CA PHE A 434 -13.14 -23.47 -4.88
C PHE A 434 -13.94 -24.39 -3.95
N GLU A 435 -14.10 -25.66 -4.31
CA GLU A 435 -14.77 -26.67 -3.48
C GLU A 435 -14.07 -26.85 -2.12
N LYS A 436 -12.73 -26.90 -2.10
CA LYS A 436 -11.98 -26.99 -0.83
C LYS A 436 -12.11 -25.74 0.02
N ARG A 437 -12.11 -24.56 -0.59
CA ARG A 437 -12.38 -23.31 0.13
C ARG A 437 -13.77 -23.33 0.75
N GLN A 438 -14.79 -23.74 0.00
CA GLN A 438 -16.15 -23.85 0.49
C GLN A 438 -16.25 -24.84 1.65
N HIS A 439 -15.67 -26.03 1.51
CA HIS A 439 -15.62 -27.03 2.56
C HIS A 439 -14.92 -26.54 3.84
N LEU A 440 -13.82 -25.78 3.72
CA LEU A 440 -13.13 -25.19 4.89
C LEU A 440 -14.00 -24.15 5.59
N VAL A 441 -14.70 -23.30 4.83
CA VAL A 441 -15.63 -22.31 5.39
C VAL A 441 -16.81 -23.00 6.08
N GLU A 442 -17.38 -24.04 5.48
CA GLU A 442 -18.46 -24.83 6.08
C GLU A 442 -17.97 -25.59 7.33
N CYS A 443 -16.77 -26.15 7.32
CA CYS A 443 -16.18 -26.79 8.50
C CYS A 443 -15.96 -25.79 9.64
N LEU A 444 -15.44 -24.59 9.35
CA LEU A 444 -15.30 -23.52 10.34
C LEU A 444 -16.65 -23.06 10.89
N HIS A 445 -17.65 -22.91 10.02
CA HIS A 445 -19.00 -22.56 10.43
C HIS A 445 -19.61 -23.64 11.33
N ASN A 446 -19.49 -24.91 10.95
CA ASN A 446 -20.00 -26.06 11.71
C ASN A 446 -19.27 -26.22 13.05
N MET A 447 -17.96 -25.98 13.12
CA MET A 447 -17.23 -25.94 14.40
C MET A 447 -17.66 -24.74 15.25
N GLY A 448 -17.91 -23.57 14.65
CA GLY A 448 -18.41 -22.39 15.35
C GLY A 448 -19.79 -22.61 15.97
N VAL A 449 -20.73 -23.13 15.17
CA VAL A 449 -22.09 -23.48 15.64
C VAL A 449 -22.04 -24.61 16.68
N GLY A 450 -21.22 -25.64 16.44
CA GLY A 450 -21.03 -26.77 17.35
C GLY A 450 -20.38 -26.41 18.69
N ALA A 451 -19.54 -25.38 18.73
CA ALA A 451 -18.96 -24.87 19.98
C ALA A 451 -19.88 -23.88 20.70
N GLN A 452 -20.63 -23.05 19.97
CA GLN A 452 -21.54 -22.06 20.54
C GLN A 452 -22.79 -22.70 21.15
N PHE A 453 -23.34 -23.74 20.52
CA PHE A 453 -24.56 -24.39 20.97
C PHE A 453 -24.50 -24.97 22.40
N PRO A 454 -23.50 -25.79 22.78
CA PRO A 454 -23.36 -26.27 24.16
C PRO A 454 -22.99 -25.14 25.14
N LEU A 455 -22.22 -24.13 24.70
CA LEU A 455 -21.87 -22.99 25.55
C LEU A 455 -23.12 -22.17 25.93
N VAL A 456 -23.99 -21.90 24.96
CA VAL A 456 -25.27 -21.19 25.18
C VAL A 456 -26.20 -22.03 26.04
N ALA A 457 -26.26 -23.35 25.83
CA ALA A 457 -27.06 -24.26 26.66
C ALA A 457 -26.62 -24.27 28.13
N GLU A 458 -25.32 -24.15 28.42
CA GLU A 458 -24.78 -24.08 29.79
C GLU A 458 -24.88 -22.67 30.41
N LEU A 459 -24.75 -21.61 29.61
CA LEU A 459 -24.84 -20.22 30.08
C LEU A 459 -26.27 -19.77 30.35
N THR A 460 -27.25 -20.18 29.54
CA THR A 460 -28.65 -19.79 29.69
C THR A 460 -29.28 -20.07 31.07
N PRO A 461 -29.07 -21.23 31.73
CA PRO A 461 -29.56 -21.45 33.09
C PRO A 461 -28.83 -20.59 34.13
N SER A 462 -27.52 -20.34 33.96
CA SER A 462 -26.75 -19.45 34.84
C SER A 462 -27.22 -18.00 34.71
N ASP A 463 -27.43 -17.52 33.49
CA ASP A 463 -27.97 -16.19 33.21
C ASP A 463 -29.37 -16.05 33.78
N ARG A 464 -30.23 -17.06 33.60
CA ARG A 464 -31.58 -17.08 34.19
C ARG A 464 -31.55 -17.09 35.71
N ALA A 465 -30.63 -17.83 36.33
CA ALA A 465 -30.44 -17.82 37.78
C ALA A 465 -29.94 -16.46 38.28
N SER A 466 -29.01 -15.83 37.54
CA SER A 466 -28.51 -14.48 37.87
C SER A 466 -29.60 -13.42 37.73
N LEU A 467 -30.47 -13.52 36.72
CA LEU A 467 -31.64 -12.67 36.55
C LEU A 467 -32.67 -12.87 37.67
N LEU A 468 -32.91 -14.11 38.10
CA LEU A 468 -33.79 -14.40 39.24
C LEU A 468 -33.20 -13.87 40.56
N LEU A 469 -31.90 -14.04 40.80
CA LEU A 469 -31.20 -13.51 41.96
C LEU A 469 -31.19 -11.98 41.99
N THR A 470 -30.92 -11.33 40.86
CA THR A 470 -30.98 -9.86 40.76
C THR A 470 -32.42 -9.36 40.90
N SER A 471 -33.41 -10.02 40.31
CA SER A 471 -34.82 -9.65 40.46
C SER A 471 -35.33 -9.79 41.90
N SER A 472 -34.87 -10.80 42.65
CA SER A 472 -35.25 -11.03 44.04
C SER A 472 -34.51 -10.12 45.02
N LEU A 473 -33.22 -9.86 44.80
CA LEU A 473 -32.45 -8.86 45.55
C LEU A 473 -32.98 -7.43 45.34
N LEU A 474 -33.54 -7.15 44.16
CA LEU A 474 -34.04 -5.82 43.80
C LEU A 474 -35.56 -5.65 43.98
N ALA A 475 -36.32 -6.70 44.31
CA ALA A 475 -37.76 -6.64 44.54
C ALA A 475 -38.16 -5.68 45.69
N HIS A 476 -37.23 -5.36 46.58
CA HIS A 476 -37.42 -4.44 47.70
C HIS A 476 -36.61 -3.13 47.56
N SER A 477 -35.94 -2.92 46.42
CA SER A 477 -35.16 -1.71 46.12
C SER A 477 -36.01 -0.69 45.35
N GLN A 478 -36.02 0.56 45.80
CA GLN A 478 -36.69 1.67 45.10
C GLN A 478 -35.89 2.19 43.89
N PHE A 479 -34.70 1.63 43.64
CA PHE A 479 -33.83 2.05 42.54
C PHE A 479 -33.92 1.08 41.38
N LYS A 480 -34.46 1.58 40.26
CA LYS A 480 -34.44 0.88 38.96
C LYS A 480 -33.03 0.97 38.41
N ASN A 481 -32.30 -0.14 38.38
CA ASN A 481 -30.99 -0.22 37.72
C ASN A 481 -31.16 -0.16 36.20
N SER A 482 -31.38 1.04 35.66
CA SER A 482 -31.04 1.33 34.28
C SER A 482 -29.70 2.05 34.28
N LEU A 483 -28.72 1.48 33.59
CA LEU A 483 -27.47 2.16 33.24
C LEU A 483 -27.68 3.22 32.14
N SER A 484 -28.91 3.42 31.65
CA SER A 484 -29.23 4.54 30.79
C SER A 484 -29.37 5.82 31.61
N ALA A 485 -28.41 6.74 31.44
CA ALA A 485 -28.64 8.11 31.84
C ALA A 485 -29.86 8.63 31.06
N VAL A 486 -30.84 9.24 31.73
CA VAL A 486 -32.05 9.80 31.10
C VAL A 486 -31.71 10.80 29.97
N GLY A 487 -30.50 11.34 29.95
CA GLY A 487 -29.96 12.12 28.83
C GLY A 487 -29.65 11.30 27.57
N GLN A 488 -29.05 10.12 27.70
CA GLN A 488 -28.70 9.25 26.57
C GLN A 488 -29.93 8.67 25.89
N ASP A 489 -30.98 8.35 26.64
CA ASP A 489 -32.25 7.89 26.04
C ASP A 489 -32.91 9.02 25.24
N LYS A 490 -32.81 10.27 25.70
CA LYS A 490 -33.29 11.44 24.94
C LYS A 490 -32.46 11.65 23.67
N GLU A 491 -31.14 11.58 23.77
CA GLU A 491 -30.24 11.68 22.62
C GLU A 491 -30.45 10.54 21.61
N LEU A 492 -30.74 9.32 22.08
CA LEU A 492 -31.12 8.18 21.23
C LEU A 492 -32.44 8.41 20.52
N THR A 493 -33.48 8.87 21.22
CA THR A 493 -34.76 9.19 20.57
C THR A 493 -34.64 10.34 19.57
N GLU A 494 -33.75 11.31 19.84
CA GLU A 494 -33.45 12.39 18.89
C GLU A 494 -32.69 11.84 17.67
N LEU A 495 -31.70 10.97 17.86
CA LEU A 495 -30.96 10.31 16.80
C LEU A 495 -31.88 9.43 15.94
N GLU A 496 -32.78 8.66 16.54
CA GLU A 496 -33.79 7.85 15.86
C GLU A 496 -34.74 8.74 15.04
N SER A 497 -35.14 9.90 15.58
CA SER A 497 -35.95 10.85 14.83
C SER A 497 -35.21 11.43 13.61
N ARG A 498 -33.90 11.69 13.73
CA ARG A 498 -33.03 12.16 12.63
C ARG A 498 -32.80 11.06 11.59
N LEU A 499 -32.58 9.82 12.03
CA LEU A 499 -32.47 8.66 11.16
C LEU A 499 -33.78 8.42 10.39
N GLY A 500 -34.93 8.55 11.05
CA GLY A 500 -36.24 8.48 10.41
C GLY A 500 -36.48 9.59 9.38
N GLN A 501 -35.93 10.80 9.59
CA GLN A 501 -35.96 11.87 8.59
C GLN A 501 -35.05 11.58 7.39
N ILE A 502 -33.86 11.05 7.63
CA ILE A 502 -32.92 10.64 6.57
C ILE A 502 -33.51 9.49 5.76
N GLN A 503 -34.08 8.48 6.42
CA GLN A 503 -34.74 7.36 5.74
C GLN A 503 -35.90 7.85 4.87
N LYS A 504 -36.76 8.75 5.38
CA LYS A 504 -37.80 9.39 4.55
C LYS A 504 -37.23 10.23 3.42
N GLY A 505 -36.05 10.82 3.58
CA GLY A 505 -35.33 11.53 2.52
C GLY A 505 -34.81 10.59 1.43
N ILE A 506 -34.29 9.43 1.82
CA ILE A 506 -33.82 8.37 0.92
C ILE A 506 -35.01 7.72 0.19
N GLU A 507 -36.12 7.46 0.86
CA GLU A 507 -37.34 6.93 0.24
C GLU A 507 -38.01 7.94 -0.71
N ARG A 508 -37.77 9.24 -0.52
CA ARG A 508 -38.21 10.32 -1.43
C ARG A 508 -37.24 10.58 -2.59
N LEU A 509 -36.02 10.05 -2.52
CA LEU A 509 -35.04 10.14 -3.59
C LEU A 509 -35.45 9.16 -4.69
N ASN A 510 -35.98 9.72 -5.77
CA ASN A 510 -36.40 8.94 -6.92
C ASN A 510 -35.18 8.44 -7.69
N LEU A 511 -34.77 7.18 -7.43
CA LEU A 511 -33.63 6.51 -8.07
C LEU A 511 -33.82 6.34 -9.59
N ASP A 512 -35.03 6.51 -10.12
CA ASP A 512 -35.33 6.47 -11.55
C ASP A 512 -34.69 7.63 -12.33
N VAL A 513 -34.27 8.72 -11.68
CA VAL A 513 -33.53 9.82 -12.32
C VAL A 513 -32.13 9.38 -12.74
N LEU A 514 -31.52 8.42 -12.03
CA LEU A 514 -30.20 7.86 -12.41
C LEU A 514 -30.31 6.85 -13.57
N TYR A 515 -31.48 6.22 -13.75
CA TYR A 515 -31.75 5.32 -14.87
C TYR A 515 -32.36 6.02 -16.10
N GLN A 516 -32.83 7.27 -15.97
CA GLN A 516 -33.20 8.09 -17.12
C GLN A 516 -31.94 8.51 -17.89
N ARG A 517 -31.60 7.71 -18.89
CA ARG A 517 -30.69 8.06 -19.98
C ARG A 517 -30.96 9.50 -20.44
N ASP A 518 -29.98 10.39 -20.24
CA ASP A 518 -30.12 11.79 -20.60
C ASP A 518 -30.24 11.91 -22.12
N ARG A 519 -31.46 12.21 -22.60
CA ARG A 519 -31.76 12.38 -24.03
C ARG A 519 -30.89 13.46 -24.69
N ASN A 520 -30.31 14.36 -23.90
CA ASN A 520 -29.38 15.36 -24.43
C ASN A 520 -28.00 14.77 -24.72
N GLN A 521 -27.58 13.75 -23.95
CA GLN A 521 -26.32 13.04 -24.15
C GLN A 521 -26.39 12.14 -25.40
N GLU A 522 -27.54 11.52 -25.67
CA GLU A 522 -27.76 10.78 -26.94
C GLU A 522 -27.80 11.72 -28.15
N LYS A 523 -28.48 12.87 -28.07
CA LYS A 523 -28.45 13.88 -29.14
C LYS A 523 -27.06 14.48 -29.37
N PHE A 524 -26.23 14.56 -28.33
CA PHE A 524 -24.84 14.99 -28.46
C PHE A 524 -23.99 13.93 -29.15
N MET A 525 -24.16 12.65 -28.78
CA MET A 525 -23.47 11.53 -29.42
C MET A 525 -23.91 11.31 -30.87
N GLU A 526 -25.18 11.56 -31.22
CA GLU A 526 -25.67 11.51 -32.61
C GLU A 526 -25.14 12.65 -33.48
N ARG A 527 -24.81 13.82 -32.91
CA ARG A 527 -24.18 14.94 -33.65
C ARG A 527 -22.68 14.74 -33.91
N TRP A 528 -22.07 13.78 -33.22
CA TRP A 528 -20.66 13.43 -33.34
C TRP A 528 -20.41 12.15 -34.14
N ARG A 529 -21.47 11.58 -34.72
CA ARG A 529 -21.42 10.52 -35.72
C ARG A 529 -21.68 11.13 -37.09
#